data_AF-A0A345DR91-F1
#
_entry.id   AF-A0A345DR91-F1
#
_cell.length_a   1.000
_cell.length_b   1.000
_cell.length_c   1.000
_cell.angle_alpha   90.00
_cell.angle_beta   90.00
_cell.angle_gamma   90.00
#
_symmetry.space_group_name_H-M   'P 1'
#
loop_
_entity.id
_entity.type
_entity.pdbx_description
1 polymer ?
#
loop_
_entity_poly.entity_id
_entity_poly.type
_entity_poly.pdbx_seq_one_letter_code
_entity_poly.pdbx_strand_id
1 'polypeptide(L)' 'MCLFGCDSLFEKGFIYVDNDGIIKKDFNKNATSYTESFINKIIMKKCKYYNEYNKKYFEYHKKIIFK' A
#
# COMPACT_ATOMS: atom_id res chain seq x y z
N MET A 1 -1.09 -15.14 -1.20
CA MET A 1 -1.08 -14.81 0.24
C MET A 1 0.33 -14.39 0.62
N CYS A 2 0.60 -13.11 0.88
CA CYS A 2 1.89 -12.71 1.45
C CYS A 2 1.87 -13.06 2.94
N LEU A 3 2.76 -13.96 3.36
CA LEU A 3 2.90 -14.42 4.75
C LEU A 3 3.35 -13.31 5.73
N PHE A 4 3.65 -12.10 5.22
CA PHE A 4 4.26 -10.99 5.94
C PHE A 4 3.54 -9.68 5.59
N GLY A 5 2.52 -9.32 6.39
CA GLY A 5 2.21 -7.93 6.77
C GLY A 5 1.87 -6.87 5.70
N CYS A 6 1.83 -7.15 4.39
CA CYS A 6 1.45 -6.15 3.39
C CYS A 6 0.00 -5.67 3.59
N ASP A 7 -0.88 -6.59 4.01
CA ASP A 7 -2.28 -6.29 4.31
C ASP A 7 -2.37 -5.32 5.50
N SER A 8 -1.70 -5.64 6.61
CA SER A 8 -1.64 -4.74 7.77
C SER A 8 -0.96 -3.40 7.46
N LEU A 9 0.04 -3.35 6.58
CA LEU A 9 0.64 -2.09 6.14
C LEU A 9 -0.33 -1.25 5.32
N PHE A 10 -1.15 -1.90 4.50
CA PHE A 10 -2.19 -1.25 3.72
C PHE A 10 -3.30 -0.73 4.62
N GLU A 11 -3.90 -1.58 5.45
CA GLU A 11 -4.97 -1.22 6.39
C GLU A 11 -4.54 -0.11 7.38
N LYS A 12 -3.31 -0.19 7.89
CA LYS A 12 -2.74 0.85 8.74
C LYS A 12 -2.33 2.09 7.97
N GLY A 13 -2.42 2.13 6.64
CA GLY A 13 -2.14 3.32 5.83
C GLY A 13 -0.67 3.66 5.66
N PHE A 14 0.24 2.71 5.85
CA PHE A 14 1.65 2.90 5.53
C PHE A 14 1.90 2.82 4.02
N ILE A 15 1.10 2.00 3.32
CA ILE A 15 1.17 1.86 1.86
C ILE A 15 -0.22 2.02 1.25
N TYR A 16 -0.25 2.44 -0.01
CA TYR A 16 -1.45 2.48 -0.83
C TYR A 16 -1.10 2.01 -2.25
N VAL A 17 -2.13 1.63 -3.01
CA VAL A 17 -1.97 1.29 -4.42
C VAL A 17 -2.49 2.45 -5.25
N ASP A 18 -1.71 2.90 -6.21
CA ASP A 18 -2.10 3.99 -7.11
C ASP A 18 -2.94 3.50 -8.29
N ASN A 19 -3.44 4.42 -9.11
CA ASN A 19 -4.31 4.12 -10.25
C ASN A 19 -3.69 3.23 -11.34
N ASP A 20 -2.37 3.08 -11.33
CA ASP A 20 -1.63 2.16 -12.22
C ASP A 20 -1.37 0.79 -11.58
N GLY A 21 -1.87 0.57 -10.36
CA GLY A 21 -1.63 -0.65 -9.60
C GLY A 21 -0.25 -0.71 -8.95
N ILE A 22 0.46 0.41 -8.87
CA ILE A 22 1.79 0.51 -8.26
C ILE A 22 1.65 0.78 -6.76
N ILE A 23 2.40 0.04 -5.96
CA ILE A 23 2.46 0.22 -4.51
C ILE A 23 3.30 1.47 -4.20
N LYS A 24 2.70 2.42 -3.50
CA LYS A 24 3.33 3.64 -3.00
C LYS A 24 3.25 3.66 -1.47
N LYS A 25 4.19 4.36 -0.83
CA LYS A 25 4.17 4.57 0.61
C LYS A 25 3.59 5.94 0.97
N ASP A 26 3.00 6.02 2.14
CA ASP A 26 2.75 7.32 2.77
C ASP A 26 4.04 7.85 3.38
N PHE A 27 4.37 9.11 3.11
CA PHE A 27 5.53 9.78 3.71
C PHE A 27 5.18 10.54 4.99
N ASN A 28 3.89 10.72 5.31
CA ASN A 28 3.45 11.40 6.53
C ASN A 28 3.42 10.47 7.74
N LYS A 29 3.34 9.14 7.53
CA LYS A 29 3.44 8.17 8.62
C LYS A 29 4.88 7.81 8.96
N ASN A 30 5.24 8.07 10.22
CA ASN A 30 6.48 7.59 10.81
C ASN A 30 6.43 6.07 10.97
N ALA A 31 7.12 5.36 10.08
CA ALA A 31 7.42 3.95 10.22
C ALA A 31 8.71 3.76 11.04
N THR A 32 8.82 2.66 11.78
CA THR A 32 10.12 2.28 12.37
C THR A 32 11.11 1.94 11.25
N SER A 33 12.41 2.05 11.52
CA SER A 33 13.46 1.75 10.53
C SER A 33 13.34 0.34 9.93
N TYR A 34 12.88 -0.63 10.72
CA TYR A 34 12.62 -1.99 10.25
C TYR A 34 11.44 -2.03 9.27
N THR A 35 10.32 -1.40 9.63
CA THR A 35 9.14 -1.30 8.78
C THR A 35 9.44 -0.53 7.49
N GLU A 36 10.22 0.56 7.56
CA GLU A 36 10.61 1.33 6.40
C GLU A 36 11.50 0.53 5.43
N SER A 37 12.47 -0.23 5.95
CA SER A 37 13.27 -1.14 5.13
C SER A 37 12.40 -2.18 4.41
N PHE A 38 11.36 -2.68 5.07
CA PHE A 38 10.40 -3.59 4.46
C PHE A 38 9.53 -2.90 3.39
N ILE A 39 8.98 -1.73 3.71
CA ILE A 39 8.20 -0.91 2.77
C ILE A 39 9.03 -0.62 1.52
N ASN A 40 10.28 -0.20 1.68
CA ASN A 40 11.18 0.11 0.56
C ASN A 40 11.44 -1.09 -0.37
N LYS A 41 11.31 -2.33 0.12
CA LYS A 41 11.41 -3.55 -0.71
C LYS A 41 10.15 -3.83 -1.53
N ILE A 42 9.00 -3.27 -1.16
CA ILE A 42 7.70 -3.54 -1.80
C ILE A 42 7.13 -2.35 -2.58
N ILE A 43 7.53 -1.12 -2.26
CA ILE A 43 7.15 0.07 -3.05
C ILE A 43 7.67 -0.05 -4.48
N MET A 44 7.06 0.71 -5.39
CA MET A 44 7.36 0.71 -6.83
C MET A 44 7.09 -0.62 -7.55
N LYS A 45 6.66 -1.67 -6.83
CA LYS A 45 6.20 -2.92 -7.44
C LYS A 45 4.74 -2.83 -7.80
N LYS A 46 4.36 -3.57 -8.86
CA LYS A 46 2.97 -3.73 -9.27
C LYS A 46 2.26 -4.71 -8.31
N CYS A 47 1.14 -4.27 -7.76
CA CYS A 47 0.28 -5.11 -6.95
C CYS A 47 -0.40 -6.15 -7.86
N LYS A 48 -0.12 -7.44 -7.62
CA LYS A 48 -0.73 -8.54 -8.39
C LYS A 48 -2.24 -8.64 -8.19
N TYR A 49 -2.76 -8.12 -7.07
CA TYR A 49 -4.19 -8.09 -6.75
C TYR A 49 -4.91 -6.87 -7.34
N TYR A 50 -4.17 -5.90 -7.86
CA TYR A 50 -4.76 -4.75 -8.52
C TYR A 50 -5.21 -5.13 -9.93
N ASN A 51 -6.49 -4.93 -10.19
CA ASN A 51 -7.13 -5.12 -11.49
C ASN A 51 -8.24 -4.07 -11.66
N GLU A 52 -8.79 -3.97 -12.86
CA GLU A 52 -9.81 -2.96 -13.20
C GLU A 52 -11.10 -3.12 -12.37
N TYR A 53 -11.44 -4.34 -11.97
CA TYR A 53 -12.62 -4.63 -11.15
C TYR A 53 -12.45 -4.15 -9.71
N ASN A 54 -11.25 -4.28 -9.15
CA ASN A 54 -10.92 -3.93 -7.77
C ASN A 54 -10.32 -2.52 -7.65
N LYS A 55 -10.09 -1.81 -8.76
CA LYS A 55 -9.54 -0.45 -8.79
C LYS A 55 -10.31 0.49 -7.87
N LYS A 56 -11.65 0.48 -7.94
CA LYS A 56 -12.52 1.32 -7.11
C LYS A 56 -12.33 1.08 -5.61
N TYR A 57 -12.04 -0.16 -5.20
CA TYR A 57 -11.75 -0.49 -3.80
C TYR A 57 -10.44 0.16 -3.33
N PHE A 58 -9.37 0.06 -4.13
CA PHE A 58 -8.09 0.69 -3.79
C PHE A 58 -8.19 2.22 -3.76
N GLU A 59 -8.90 2.83 -4.72
CA GLU A 59 -9.15 4.27 -4.74
C GLU A 59 -9.95 4.74 -3.52
N TYR A 60 -11.03 4.02 -3.17
CA TYR A 60 -11.83 4.31 -2.00
C TYR A 60 -11.02 4.22 -0.70
N HIS A 61 -10.23 3.14 -0.55
CA HIS A 61 -9.37 2.96 0.61
C HIS A 61 -8.34 4.08 0.75
N LYS A 62 -7.68 4.47 -0.35
CA LYS A 62 -6.77 5.63 -0.39
C LYS A 62 -7.47 6.90 0.10
N LYS A 63 -8.70 7.16 -0.35
CA LYS A 63 -9.47 8.35 0.05
C LYS A 63 -9.85 8.37 1.52
N ILE A 64 -10.12 7.21 2.14
CA ILE A 64 -10.46 7.14 3.58
C ILE A 64 -9.24 7.39 4.44
N ILE A 65 -8.12 6.75 4.10
CA ILE A 65 -6.94 6.71 4.95
C ILE A 65 -6.09 7.98 4.83
N PHE A 66 -6.04 8.61 3.66
CA PHE A 66 -5.16 9.75 3.35
C PHE A 66 -5.94 11.08 3.29
N LYS A 67 -6.88 11.26 4.21
CA LYS A 67 -7.74 12.44 4.27
C LYS A 67 -7.02 13.68 4.83
#